data_AF-M7U2N7-F1
#
_entry.id   AF-M7U2N7-F1
#
_cell.length_a   1.000
_cell.length_b   1.000
_cell.length_c   1.000
_cell.angle_alpha   90.00
_cell.angle_beta   90.00
_cell.angle_gamma   90.00
#
_symmetry.space_group_name_H-M   'P 1'
#
loop_
_entity.id
_entity.type
_entity.pdbx_description
1 polymer ?
#
loop_
_entity_poly.entity_id
_entity_poly.type
_entity_poly.pdbx_seq_one_letter_code
_entity_poly.pdbx_strand_id
1 'polypeptide(L)'
;MTYNDGAVNTISKIIREEAEAFEARVCDRIGQALSLAPTSAPTQTTDIDVAGITFKVKGGAEAGPNDKWGWAWARAQDGSYHDESRALVQYLEQYGELNQGGFRYSLSNDGKFLNRKKV
;
A
#
# COMPACT_ATOMS: atom_id res chain seq x y z
N MET A 1 -58.23 -12.42 -29.57
CA MET A 1 -56.88 -12.73 -29.04
C MET A 1 -56.82 -12.21 -27.62
N THR A 2 -57.24 -13.02 -26.65
CA THR A 2 -57.12 -12.69 -25.22
C THR A 2 -55.72 -13.12 -24.79
N TYR A 3 -54.83 -12.16 -24.58
CA TYR A 3 -53.52 -12.43 -24.00
C TYR A 3 -53.73 -12.90 -22.56
N ASN A 4 -53.03 -13.98 -22.21
CA ASN A 4 -53.23 -14.73 -20.99
C ASN A 4 -52.57 -13.95 -19.82
N ASP A 5 -53.28 -12.95 -19.29
CA ASP A 5 -52.78 -12.01 -18.26
C ASP A 5 -52.22 -12.72 -17.02
N GLY A 6 -52.71 -13.92 -16.69
CA GLY A 6 -52.19 -14.73 -15.59
C GLY A 6 -50.73 -15.19 -15.79
N ALA A 7 -50.34 -15.55 -17.02
CA ALA A 7 -49.00 -16.05 -17.29
C ALA A 7 -47.94 -14.95 -17.24
N VAL A 8 -48.28 -13.74 -17.71
CA VAL A 8 -47.41 -12.57 -17.69
C VAL A 8 -47.15 -12.11 -16.26
N ASN A 9 -48.16 -12.16 -15.40
CA ASN A 9 -48.05 -11.80 -13.99
C ASN A 9 -47.17 -12.80 -13.20
N THR A 10 -47.28 -14.09 -13.52
CA THR A 10 -46.42 -15.13 -12.93
C THR A 10 -44.95 -15.00 -13.35
N ILE A 11 -44.69 -14.77 -14.64
CA ILE A 11 -43.32 -14.56 -15.14
C ILE A 11 -42.69 -13.31 -14.52
N SER A 12 -43.47 -12.23 -14.37
CA SER A 12 -42.98 -10.99 -13.77
C SER A 12 -42.61 -11.16 -12.29
N LYS A 13 -43.36 -11.99 -11.55
CA LYS A 13 -43.02 -12.35 -10.16
C LYS A 13 -41.74 -13.16 -10.05
N ILE A 14 -41.58 -14.19 -10.89
CA ILE A 14 -40.38 -15.04 -10.91
C ILE A 14 -39.13 -14.20 -11.21
N ILE A 15 -39.20 -13.29 -12.19
CA ILE A 15 -38.07 -12.41 -12.53
C ILE A 15 -37.72 -11.48 -11.36
N ARG A 16 -38.71 -10.96 -10.62
CA ARG A 16 -38.46 -10.10 -9.45
C ARG A 16 -37.82 -10.88 -8.29
N GLU A 17 -38.31 -12.07 -7.99
CA GLU A 17 -37.77 -12.92 -6.91
C GLU A 17 -36.33 -13.38 -7.21
N GLU A 18 -36.03 -13.73 -8.47
CA GLU A 18 -34.67 -14.09 -8.90
C GLU A 18 -33.72 -12.89 -8.87
N ALA A 19 -34.19 -11.67 -9.17
CA ALA A 19 -33.38 -10.45 -9.10
C ALA A 19 -32.98 -10.12 -7.65
N GLU A 20 -33.92 -10.20 -6.71
CA GLU A 20 -33.65 -9.98 -5.28
C GLU A 20 -32.69 -11.06 -4.72
N ALA A 21 -32.84 -12.31 -5.14
CA ALA A 21 -31.92 -13.38 -4.78
C ALA A 21 -30.52 -13.20 -5.39
N PHE A 22 -30.42 -12.64 -6.60
CA PHE A 22 -29.15 -12.35 -7.25
C PHE A 22 -28.42 -11.20 -6.54
N GLU A 23 -29.11 -10.10 -6.21
CA GLU A 23 -28.52 -8.98 -5.48
C GLU A 23 -28.01 -9.42 -4.09
N ALA A 24 -28.77 -10.24 -3.37
CA ALA A 24 -28.34 -10.80 -2.09
C ALA A 24 -27.07 -11.66 -2.22
N ARG A 25 -26.99 -12.50 -3.26
CA ARG A 25 -25.80 -13.34 -3.55
C ARG A 25 -24.57 -12.52 -3.94
N VAL A 26 -24.75 -11.43 -4.68
CA VAL A 26 -23.65 -10.53 -5.05
C VAL A 26 -23.12 -9.79 -3.82
N CYS A 27 -24.00 -9.27 -2.96
CA CYS A 27 -23.60 -8.60 -1.72
C CYS A 27 -22.87 -9.53 -0.76
N ASP A 28 -23.33 -10.78 -0.59
CA ASP A 28 -22.67 -11.77 0.27
C ASP A 28 -21.27 -12.15 -0.27
N ARG A 29 -21.15 -12.33 -1.59
CA ARG A 29 -19.90 -12.70 -2.24
C ARG A 29 -18.87 -11.56 -2.26
N ILE A 30 -19.33 -10.31 -2.40
CA ILE A 30 -18.47 -9.11 -2.25
C ILE A 30 -18.06 -8.93 -0.79
N GLY A 31 -18.98 -9.14 0.17
CA GLY A 31 -18.70 -9.10 1.60
C GLY A 31 -17.64 -10.13 2.03
N GLN A 32 -17.72 -11.37 1.52
CA GLN A 32 -16.71 -12.39 1.75
C GLN A 32 -15.37 -12.08 1.07
N ALA A 33 -15.38 -11.50 -0.14
CA ALA A 33 -14.15 -11.07 -0.82
C ALA A 33 -13.45 -9.90 -0.09
N LEU A 34 -14.21 -9.00 0.53
CA LEU A 34 -13.67 -7.89 1.33
C LEU A 34 -13.22 -8.33 2.72
N SER A 35 -13.87 -9.33 3.32
CA SER A 35 -13.52 -9.87 4.65
C SER A 35 -12.29 -10.78 4.65
N LEU A 36 -11.83 -11.24 3.47
CA LEU A 36 -10.66 -12.09 3.26
C LEU A 36 -9.45 -11.33 2.73
N ALA A 37 -9.45 -10.00 2.75
CA ALA A 37 -8.20 -9.27 2.69
C ALA A 37 -7.63 -9.28 4.11
N PRO A 38 -6.70 -10.19 4.47
CA PRO A 38 -5.82 -9.87 5.57
C PRO A 38 -5.17 -8.55 5.17
N THR A 39 -5.43 -7.47 5.91
CA THR A 39 -4.57 -6.29 5.93
C THR A 39 -3.22 -6.66 6.59
N SER A 40 -2.63 -7.76 6.13
CA SER A 40 -1.21 -7.94 6.17
C SER A 40 -0.71 -6.96 5.11
N ALA A 41 -0.33 -5.75 5.56
CA ALA A 41 0.63 -4.96 4.78
C ALA A 41 1.66 -5.96 4.25
N PRO A 42 1.92 -5.99 2.93
CA PRO A 42 2.86 -6.96 2.39
C PRO A 42 4.13 -6.79 3.20
N THR A 43 4.46 -7.80 4.01
CA THR A 43 5.79 -7.87 4.64
C THR A 43 6.70 -8.33 3.52
N GLN A 44 6.79 -7.50 2.48
CA GLN A 44 7.67 -7.71 1.36
C GLN A 44 9.04 -7.38 1.96
N THR A 45 9.74 -8.43 2.36
CA THR A 45 11.16 -8.37 2.62
C THR A 45 11.83 -8.19 1.27
N THR A 46 11.63 -7.01 0.67
CA THR A 46 12.46 -6.55 -0.42
C THR A 46 13.81 -6.37 0.24
N ASP A 47 14.79 -7.21 -0.14
CA ASP A 47 16.18 -7.09 0.30
C ASP A 47 16.75 -5.82 -0.33
N ILE A 48 16.26 -4.67 0.14
CA ILE A 48 16.78 -3.36 -0.21
C ILE A 48 17.98 -3.18 0.69
N ASP A 49 19.15 -3.06 0.08
CA ASP A 49 20.36 -2.76 0.81
C ASP A 49 20.29 -1.32 1.34
N VAL A 50 19.87 -1.19 2.60
CA VAL A 50 19.85 0.08 3.33
C VAL A 50 21.16 0.33 4.06
N ALA A 51 22.09 -0.64 4.10
CA ALA A 51 23.36 -0.52 4.80
C ALA A 51 24.35 0.38 4.04
N GLY A 52 24.21 0.46 2.71
CA GLY A 52 24.98 1.38 1.86
C GLY A 52 24.61 2.87 2.01
N ILE A 53 23.49 3.19 2.67
CA ILE A 53 23.00 4.56 2.78
C ILE A 53 23.55 5.22 4.05
N THR A 54 24.31 6.31 3.87
CA THR A 54 24.85 7.08 5.00
C THR A 54 23.79 8.03 5.56
N PHE A 55 23.12 7.58 6.63
CA PHE A 55 22.21 8.43 7.41
C PHE A 55 22.99 9.35 8.35
N LYS A 56 22.46 10.55 8.59
CA LYS A 56 23.01 11.56 9.48
C LYS A 56 22.03 11.90 10.59
N VAL A 57 22.52 12.19 11.79
CA VAL A 57 21.70 12.74 12.88
C VAL A 57 21.58 14.26 12.76
N LYS A 58 20.80 14.86 13.65
CA LYS A 58 20.79 16.33 13.83
C LYS A 58 22.19 16.78 14.25
N GLY A 59 22.81 17.66 13.46
CA GLY A 59 24.20 18.10 13.65
C GLY A 59 25.18 17.53 12.63
N GLY A 60 24.76 16.61 11.76
CA GLY A 60 25.52 16.19 10.58
C GLY A 60 26.47 15.01 10.78
N ALA A 61 26.61 14.51 12.01
CA ALA A 61 27.32 13.24 12.29
C ALA A 61 26.56 12.04 11.70
N GLU A 62 27.27 10.98 11.38
CA GLU A 62 26.67 9.73 10.90
C GLU A 62 25.79 9.09 11.98
N ALA A 63 24.63 8.59 11.56
CA ALA A 63 23.64 8.00 12.44
C ALA A 63 23.92 6.51 12.63
N GLY A 64 24.35 6.16 13.84
CA GLY A 64 24.62 4.78 14.25
C GLY A 64 23.34 3.98 14.51
N PRO A 65 23.48 2.68 14.83
CA PRO A 65 22.35 1.76 15.06
C PRO A 65 21.54 2.08 16.33
N ASN A 66 22.08 2.90 17.22
CA ASN A 66 21.40 3.31 18.45
C ASN A 66 20.62 4.63 18.31
N ASP A 67 20.84 5.37 17.23
CA ASP A 67 20.18 6.65 17.01
C ASP A 67 18.70 6.46 16.68
N LYS A 68 17.84 7.20 17.40
CA LYS A 68 16.38 7.11 17.23
C LYS A 68 15.91 7.63 15.89
N TRP A 69 16.68 8.51 15.26
CA TRP A 69 16.33 9.13 14.00
C TRP A 69 17.58 9.48 13.20
N GLY A 70 17.50 9.37 11.87
CA GLY A 70 18.50 9.87 10.94
C GLY A 70 17.87 10.29 9.62
N TRP A 71 18.61 11.07 8.85
CA TRP A 71 18.22 11.53 7.53
C TRP A 71 19.33 11.30 6.51
N ALA A 72 18.98 11.05 5.26
CA ALA A 72 19.93 10.99 4.14
C ALA A 72 19.36 11.75 2.96
N TRP A 73 20.19 12.10 1.98
CA TRP A 73 19.71 12.67 0.72
C TRP A 73 19.05 11.57 -0.11
N ALA A 74 17.82 11.80 -0.55
CA ALA A 74 17.14 10.88 -1.46
C ALA A 74 17.73 10.97 -2.88
N ARG A 75 18.11 12.18 -3.29
CA ARG A 75 18.58 12.52 -4.63
C ARG A 75 19.76 13.48 -4.55
N ALA A 76 20.61 13.45 -5.57
CA ALA A 76 21.68 14.40 -5.77
C ALA A 76 21.15 15.80 -6.13
N GLN A 77 22.04 16.81 -6.16
CA GLN A 77 21.64 18.20 -6.47
C GLN A 77 21.06 18.38 -7.87
N ASP A 78 21.43 17.52 -8.82
CA ASP A 78 20.90 17.49 -10.19
C ASP A 78 19.55 16.77 -10.29
N GLY A 79 19.02 16.23 -9.18
CA GLY A 79 17.77 15.49 -9.13
C GLY A 79 17.89 14.02 -9.49
N SER A 80 19.09 13.51 -9.79
CA SER A 80 19.35 12.09 -10.02
C SER A 80 19.33 11.30 -8.71
N TYR A 81 19.03 10.00 -8.79
CA TYR A 81 19.13 9.11 -7.62
C TYR A 81 20.60 8.82 -7.31
N HIS A 82 20.97 8.87 -6.03
CA HIS A 82 22.22 8.26 -5.59
C HIS A 82 22.15 6.75 -5.84
N ASP A 83 23.24 6.14 -6.30
CA ASP A 83 23.24 4.71 -6.62
C ASP A 83 22.88 3.88 -5.38
N GLU A 84 23.38 4.27 -4.21
CA GLU A 84 23.10 3.61 -2.93
C GLU A 84 21.65 3.79 -2.44
N SER A 85 20.98 4.89 -2.79
CA SER A 85 19.63 5.18 -2.31
C SER A 85 18.54 4.83 -3.33
N ARG A 86 18.90 4.60 -4.60
CA ARG A 86 17.96 4.43 -5.73
C ARG A 86 16.88 3.40 -5.45
N ALA A 87 17.27 2.19 -5.03
CA ALA A 87 16.33 1.10 -4.78
C ALA A 87 15.34 1.44 -3.65
N LEU A 88 15.85 2.05 -2.57
CA LEU A 88 15.01 2.49 -1.45
C LEU A 88 14.05 3.60 -1.88
N VAL A 89 14.53 4.62 -2.59
CA VAL A 89 13.68 5.75 -3.02
C VAL A 89 12.57 5.28 -3.96
N GLN A 90 12.90 4.44 -4.96
CA GLN A 90 11.90 3.89 -5.88
C GLN A 90 10.85 3.07 -5.13
N TYR A 91 11.26 2.27 -4.15
CA TYR A 91 10.33 1.52 -3.31
C TYR A 91 9.42 2.46 -2.50
N LEU A 92 9.98 3.49 -1.87
CA LEU A 92 9.21 4.44 -1.05
C LEU A 92 8.26 5.30 -1.90
N GLU A 93 8.61 5.61 -3.15
CA GLU A 93 7.70 6.29 -4.08
C GLU A 93 6.50 5.42 -4.46
N GLN A 94 6.68 4.09 -4.53
CA GLN A 94 5.62 3.15 -4.89
C GLN A 94 4.75 2.71 -3.70
N TYR A 95 5.36 2.52 -2.53
CA TYR A 95 4.73 1.87 -1.37
C TYR A 95 4.65 2.76 -0.12
N GLY A 96 5.32 3.92 -0.12
CA GLY A 96 5.27 4.92 0.94
C GLY A 96 6.26 4.70 2.09
N GLU A 97 6.25 3.53 2.72
CA GLU A 97 7.10 3.22 3.88
C GLU A 97 7.72 1.82 3.78
N LEU A 98 8.93 1.67 4.34
CA LEU A 98 9.62 0.39 4.49
C LEU A 98 10.00 0.17 5.95
N ASN A 99 9.70 -1.01 6.52
CA ASN A 99 10.17 -1.39 7.85
C ASN A 99 11.24 -2.49 7.72
N GLN A 100 12.48 -2.19 8.12
CA GLN A 100 13.61 -3.11 8.00
C GLN A 100 14.64 -2.86 9.12
N GLY A 101 15.16 -3.94 9.72
CA GLY A 101 16.24 -3.85 10.71
C GLY A 101 15.91 -3.06 11.99
N GLY A 102 14.63 -3.01 12.41
CA GLY A 102 14.19 -2.21 13.57
C GLY A 102 14.05 -0.71 13.27
N PHE A 103 14.07 -0.33 12.00
CA PHE A 103 13.83 1.03 11.56
C PHE A 103 12.70 1.10 10.54
N ARG A 104 11.97 2.22 10.58
CA ARG A 104 11.07 2.67 9.53
C ARG A 104 11.77 3.68 8.65
N TYR A 105 11.71 3.45 7.35
CA TYR A 105 12.20 4.32 6.31
C TYR A 105 11.02 4.97 5.60
N SER A 106 11.11 6.28 5.35
CA SER A 106 10.10 7.03 4.62
C SER A 106 10.74 8.19 3.84
N LEU A 107 10.07 8.62 2.77
CA LEU A 107 10.44 9.83 2.05
C LEU A 107 9.93 11.06 2.83
N SER A 108 10.66 12.16 2.81
CA SER A 108 10.13 13.45 3.27
C SER A 108 8.98 13.91 2.36
N ASN A 109 8.11 14.77 2.86
CA ASN A 109 6.97 15.29 2.09
C ASN A 109 7.39 16.01 0.79
N ASP A 110 8.59 16.59 0.76
CA ASP A 110 9.16 17.25 -0.41
C ASP A 110 10.01 16.30 -1.29
N GLY A 111 10.12 15.03 -0.90
CA GLY A 111 10.86 13.98 -1.61
C GLY A 111 12.37 14.14 -1.66
N LYS A 112 12.93 15.12 -0.94
CA LYS A 112 14.37 15.43 -0.97
C LYS A 112 15.18 14.58 -0.01
N PHE A 113 14.57 14.13 1.08
CA PHE A 113 15.25 13.44 2.16
C PHE A 113 14.64 12.06 2.39
N LEU A 114 15.51 11.11 2.68
CA LEU A 114 15.15 9.86 3.30
C LEU A 114 15.16 10.05 4.81
N ASN A 115 14.12 9.59 5.47
CA ASN A 115 14.03 9.54 6.91
C ASN A 115 14.20 8.09 7.36
N ARG A 116 15.00 7.89 8.41
CA ARG A 116 15.12 6.63 9.15
C ARG A 116 14.68 6.89 10.58
N LYS A 117 13.69 6.16 11.08
CA LYS A 117 13.17 6.29 12.45
C LYS A 117 13.13 4.94 13.13
N LYS A 118 13.67 4.83 14.35
CA LYS A 118 13.60 3.60 15.15
C LYS A 118 12.16 3.29 15.51
N VAL A 119 11.73 2.05 15.28
CA VAL A 119 10.39 1.52 15.64
C VAL A 119 10.44 0.64 16.87
#